data_AF-A0A446CEQ6-F1
#
_entry.id   AF-A0A446CEQ6-F1
#
_cell.length_a   1.000
_cell.length_b   1.000
_cell.length_c   1.000
_cell.angle_alpha   90.00
_cell.angle_beta   90.00
_cell.angle_gamma   90.00
#
_symmetry.space_group_name_H-M   'P 1'
#
loop_
_entity.id
_entity.type
_entity.pdbx_description
1 polymer ?
#
loop_
_entity_poly.entity_id
_entity_poly.type
_entity_poly.pdbx_seq_one_letter_code
_entity_poly.pdbx_strand_id
1 'polypeptide(L)'
;MSRFAIRSNLAALAFVAATGGLVAGTVMAAPPPPADGGPAAMHERHHGGGFHKGMRDGLFIPGLGPVSKAQVAELKLDDKQQALFKTAQDGQRSLHEAMRASGGKRHDLLKAQLDSGKLDPHALVEQSEKSREAFGSQAKQVRGQWLAVWDSLNDTQRGQVTKMLKDREARMQERHAKMEARHGKGRGPADAAPPAAPAAK
;
A
#
# COMPACT_ATOMS: atom_id res chain seq x y z
N MET A 1 7.01 45.66 -12.77
CA MET A 1 8.22 45.25 -13.52
C MET A 1 8.64 43.88 -13.05
N SER A 2 8.54 42.90 -13.95
CA SER A 2 8.95 41.51 -13.77
C SER A 2 10.43 41.35 -13.42
N ARG A 3 10.77 40.32 -12.66
CA ARG A 3 11.81 39.35 -13.05
C ARG A 3 11.78 38.10 -12.18
N PHE A 4 11.40 37.01 -12.84
CA PHE A 4 11.51 35.62 -12.42
C PHE A 4 12.98 35.25 -12.24
N ALA A 5 13.33 34.58 -11.14
CA ALA A 5 14.59 33.86 -10.99
C ALA A 5 14.28 32.35 -11.10
N ILE A 6 14.42 31.80 -12.31
CA ILE A 6 14.36 30.37 -12.57
C ILE A 6 15.71 29.79 -12.15
N ARG A 7 15.72 28.96 -11.10
CA ARG A 7 16.87 28.14 -10.71
C ARG A 7 16.78 26.81 -11.46
N SER A 8 17.57 26.67 -12.51
CA SER A 8 17.76 25.42 -13.24
C SER A 8 18.74 24.52 -12.49
N ASN A 9 18.29 23.37 -11.98
CA ASN A 9 19.17 22.30 -11.50
C ASN A 9 19.01 21.10 -12.41
N LEU A 10 20.00 20.89 -13.28
CA LEU A 10 20.11 19.79 -14.23
C LEU A 10 21.16 18.83 -13.66
N ALA A 11 20.73 17.69 -13.11
CA ALA A 11 21.62 16.66 -12.58
C ALA A 11 21.63 15.47 -13.54
N ALA A 12 22.72 15.32 -14.28
CA ALA A 12 23.02 14.14 -15.08
C ALA A 12 23.50 13.01 -14.15
N LEU A 13 22.82 11.86 -14.19
CA LEU A 13 23.23 10.65 -13.49
C LEU A 13 23.81 9.65 -14.50
N ALA A 14 25.13 9.46 -14.43
CA ALA A 14 25.85 8.39 -15.11
C ALA A 14 25.75 7.11 -14.29
N PHE A 15 25.35 6.00 -14.92
CA PHE A 15 25.33 4.67 -14.31
C PHE A 15 26.73 4.03 -14.40
N VAL A 16 27.27 3.66 -13.24
CA VAL A 16 28.46 2.80 -13.11
C VAL A 16 28.00 1.35 -13.07
N ALA A 17 28.44 0.56 -14.04
CA ALA A 17 28.27 -0.89 -14.04
C ALA A 17 29.46 -1.54 -13.30
N ALA A 18 29.18 -2.25 -12.21
CA ALA A 18 30.14 -3.09 -11.51
C ALA A 18 29.65 -4.55 -11.56
N THR A 19 30.28 -5.34 -12.41
CA THR A 19 30.12 -6.80 -12.49
C THR A 19 31.10 -7.47 -11.53
N GLY A 20 30.61 -8.25 -10.57
CA GLY A 20 31.41 -8.99 -9.60
C GLY A 20 30.96 -10.44 -9.42
N GLY A 21 31.77 -11.36 -9.98
CA GLY A 21 32.29 -12.62 -9.40
C GLY A 21 31.42 -13.59 -8.57
N LEU A 22 31.18 -14.77 -9.18
CA LEU A 22 31.40 -16.17 -8.69
C LEU A 22 31.25 -16.52 -7.19
N VAL A 23 30.40 -17.53 -6.89
CA VAL A 23 30.74 -18.67 -5.99
C VAL A 23 30.00 -19.95 -6.43
N ALA A 24 30.73 -21.07 -6.39
CA ALA A 24 30.36 -22.42 -6.76
C ALA A 24 29.62 -23.21 -5.66
N GLY A 25 28.95 -24.31 -6.04
CA GLY A 25 28.67 -25.46 -5.17
C GLY A 25 27.20 -25.86 -5.07
N THR A 26 26.73 -26.78 -5.93
CA THR A 26 25.44 -27.47 -5.73
C THR A 26 25.69 -28.95 -5.43
N VAL A 27 25.47 -29.35 -4.17
CA VAL A 27 25.28 -30.75 -3.76
C VAL A 27 23.82 -31.10 -4.00
N MET A 28 23.56 -32.14 -4.79
CA MET A 28 22.22 -32.70 -4.98
C MET A 28 21.87 -33.62 -3.82
N ALA A 29 20.86 -33.28 -3.03
CA ALA A 29 20.23 -34.17 -2.06
C ALA A 29 19.00 -34.84 -2.71
N ALA A 30 18.88 -36.16 -2.53
CA ALA A 30 17.81 -37.00 -3.07
C ALA A 30 16.42 -36.67 -2.45
N PRO A 31 15.32 -36.88 -3.18
CA PRO A 31 13.97 -36.54 -2.71
C PRO A 31 13.40 -37.58 -1.71
N PRO A 32 12.64 -37.15 -0.69
CA PRO A 32 11.85 -38.06 0.14
C PRO A 32 10.56 -38.54 -0.59
N PRO A 33 10.08 -39.77 -0.31
CA PRO A 33 8.83 -40.32 -0.87
C PRO A 33 7.55 -39.69 -0.29
N PRO A 34 6.38 -39.87 -0.94
CA PRO A 34 5.21 -39.01 -0.80
C PRO A 34 4.39 -39.33 0.46
N ALA A 35 3.80 -38.29 1.06
CA ALA A 35 2.78 -38.44 2.10
C ALA A 35 1.39 -38.28 1.48
N ASP A 36 0.60 -39.36 1.59
CA ASP A 36 -0.79 -39.46 1.17
C ASP A 36 -1.75 -38.59 2.01
N GLY A 37 -2.64 -37.90 1.31
CA GLY A 37 -4.09 -37.79 1.60
C GLY A 37 -4.58 -37.36 2.98
N GLY A 38 -5.03 -36.10 3.08
CA GLY A 38 -6.06 -35.67 4.03
C GLY A 38 -7.02 -34.64 3.38
N PRO A 39 -8.35 -34.73 3.55
CA PRO A 39 -9.30 -33.88 2.84
C PRO A 39 -9.43 -32.53 3.55
N ALA A 40 -8.60 -31.55 3.18
CA ALA A 40 -8.81 -30.16 3.54
C ALA A 40 -9.69 -29.50 2.46
N ALA A 41 -11.00 -29.73 2.53
CA ALA A 41 -11.98 -28.85 1.90
C ALA A 41 -12.04 -27.52 2.69
N MET A 42 -10.95 -26.74 2.65
CA MET A 42 -11.00 -25.35 3.04
C MET A 42 -11.36 -24.53 1.81
N HIS A 43 -12.46 -23.79 1.95
CA HIS A 43 -13.00 -22.91 0.92
C HIS A 43 -11.88 -22.07 0.28
N GLU A 44 -11.61 -22.35 -0.99
CA GLU A 44 -10.92 -21.48 -1.93
C GLU A 44 -11.74 -20.19 -2.08
N ARG A 45 -11.70 -19.31 -1.07
CA ARG A 45 -12.11 -17.93 -1.26
C ARG A 45 -11.09 -17.34 -2.21
N HIS A 46 -11.44 -17.29 -3.48
CA HIS A 46 -10.86 -16.39 -4.46
C HIS A 46 -10.94 -14.96 -3.92
N HIS A 47 -9.95 -14.57 -3.12
CA HIS A 47 -9.67 -13.18 -2.82
C HIS A 47 -9.22 -12.55 -4.13
N GLY A 48 -10.17 -11.91 -4.83
CA GLY A 48 -9.93 -11.24 -6.10
C GLY A 48 -8.82 -10.21 -5.99
N GLY A 49 -7.60 -10.62 -6.33
CA GLY A 49 -6.39 -9.78 -6.37
C GLY A 49 -6.41 -8.68 -7.43
N GLY A 50 -7.54 -8.46 -8.11
CA GLY A 50 -7.70 -7.46 -9.16
C GLY A 50 -7.84 -6.02 -8.64
N PHE A 51 -8.34 -5.81 -7.43
CA PHE A 51 -8.63 -4.45 -6.94
C PHE A 51 -7.39 -3.65 -6.55
N HIS A 52 -6.28 -4.31 -6.19
CA HIS A 52 -5.06 -3.62 -5.76
C HIS A 52 -4.16 -3.20 -6.93
N LYS A 53 -4.30 -3.82 -8.11
CA LYS A 53 -3.38 -3.58 -9.24
C LYS A 53 -3.66 -2.25 -9.94
N GLY A 54 -4.94 -1.84 -10.05
CA GLY A 54 -5.35 -0.61 -10.74
C GLY A 54 -5.13 0.70 -9.96
N MET A 55 -4.80 0.63 -8.67
CA MET A 55 -4.52 1.81 -7.84
C MET A 55 -3.04 2.23 -7.86
N ARG A 56 -2.13 1.35 -8.32
CA ARG A 56 -0.69 1.64 -8.34
C ARG A 56 -0.28 2.68 -9.38
N ASP A 57 -1.03 2.77 -10.46
CA ASP A 57 -0.74 3.64 -11.61
C ASP A 57 -1.68 4.86 -11.69
N GLY A 58 -2.31 5.20 -10.56
CA GLY A 58 -3.28 6.28 -10.46
C GLY A 58 -2.68 7.62 -10.00
N LEU A 59 -3.40 8.72 -10.26
CA LEU A 59 -3.07 10.04 -9.68
C LEU A 59 -3.33 9.98 -8.18
N PHE A 60 -2.34 10.21 -7.33
CA PHE A 60 -2.58 10.30 -5.90
C PHE A 60 -2.70 11.77 -5.48
N ILE A 61 -3.86 12.17 -4.98
CA ILE A 61 -4.05 13.53 -4.47
C ILE A 61 -3.95 13.49 -2.94
N PRO A 62 -2.94 14.16 -2.34
CA PRO A 62 -2.82 14.22 -0.89
C PRO A 62 -4.11 14.72 -0.24
N GLY A 63 -4.66 13.97 0.72
CA GLY A 63 -5.91 14.29 1.40
C GLY A 63 -7.20 13.85 0.70
N LEU A 64 -7.18 13.60 -0.61
CA LEU A 64 -8.35 13.18 -1.39
C LEU A 64 -8.27 11.73 -1.89
N GLY A 65 -7.06 11.15 -1.90
CA GLY A 65 -6.80 9.75 -2.23
C GLY A 65 -6.49 9.52 -3.72
N PRO A 66 -6.39 8.24 -4.15
CA PRO A 66 -5.96 7.89 -5.51
C PRO A 66 -7.05 8.17 -6.55
N VAL A 67 -6.74 8.35 -7.82
CA VAL A 67 -7.68 8.38 -8.95
C VAL A 67 -7.18 7.32 -9.91
N SER A 68 -8.03 6.44 -10.42
CA SER A 68 -7.56 5.26 -11.16
C SER A 68 -6.84 5.64 -12.45
N LYS A 69 -5.98 4.75 -12.96
CA LYS A 69 -5.30 4.97 -14.25
C LYS A 69 -6.28 5.30 -15.39
N ALA A 70 -7.42 4.63 -15.45
CA ALA A 70 -8.46 4.88 -16.44
C ALA A 70 -9.03 6.30 -16.31
N GLN A 71 -9.30 6.74 -15.08
CA GLN A 71 -9.75 8.10 -14.80
C GLN A 71 -8.70 9.16 -15.15
N VAL A 72 -7.41 8.87 -14.93
CA VAL A 72 -6.32 9.77 -15.36
C VAL A 72 -6.23 9.87 -16.88
N ALA A 73 -6.45 8.76 -17.59
CA ALA A 73 -6.47 8.77 -19.05
C ALA A 73 -7.61 9.66 -19.62
N GLU A 74 -8.74 9.76 -18.92
CA GLU A 74 -9.84 10.66 -19.29
C GLU A 74 -9.48 12.14 -19.16
N LEU A 75 -8.53 12.49 -18.29
CA LEU A 75 -8.06 13.88 -18.10
C LEU A 75 -7.26 14.41 -19.29
N LYS A 76 -6.83 13.53 -20.20
CA LYS A 76 -6.03 13.86 -21.40
C LYS A 76 -4.89 14.83 -21.06
N LEU A 77 -4.04 14.41 -20.13
CA LEU A 77 -2.90 15.21 -19.67
C LEU A 77 -1.99 15.59 -20.83
N ASP A 78 -1.54 16.84 -20.87
CA ASP A 78 -0.52 17.29 -21.82
C ASP A 78 0.88 16.73 -21.47
N ASP A 79 1.85 16.90 -22.37
CA ASP A 79 3.19 16.34 -22.20
C ASP A 79 3.90 16.82 -20.92
N LYS A 80 3.68 18.08 -20.51
CA LYS A 80 4.27 18.64 -19.29
C LYS A 80 3.62 18.03 -18.04
N GLN A 81 2.30 17.92 -18.04
CA GLN A 81 1.51 17.30 -16.98
C GLN A 81 1.86 15.81 -16.85
N GLN A 82 2.04 15.10 -17.97
CA GLN A 82 2.47 13.70 -17.99
C GLN A 82 3.88 13.51 -17.42
N ALA A 83 4.81 14.42 -17.71
CA ALA A 83 6.15 14.38 -17.13
C ALA A 83 6.11 14.54 -15.60
N LEU A 84 5.35 15.53 -15.09
CA LEU A 84 5.15 15.73 -13.65
C LEU A 84 4.47 14.50 -13.01
N PHE A 85 3.46 13.95 -13.67
CA PHE A 85 2.74 12.75 -13.21
C PHE A 85 3.69 11.57 -13.07
N LYS A 86 4.53 11.32 -14.08
CA LYS A 86 5.51 10.23 -14.05
C LYS A 86 6.54 10.42 -12.94
N THR A 87 7.07 11.63 -12.77
CA THR A 87 7.99 11.94 -11.66
C THR A 87 7.36 11.65 -10.29
N ALA A 88 6.10 12.03 -10.09
CA ALA A 88 5.38 11.75 -8.84
C ALA A 88 5.10 10.25 -8.66
N GLN A 89 4.74 9.55 -9.74
CA GLN A 89 4.51 8.10 -9.73
C GLN A 89 5.79 7.32 -9.38
N ASP A 90 6.92 7.67 -10.00
CA ASP A 90 8.22 7.03 -9.75
C ASP A 90 8.70 7.30 -8.31
N GLY A 91 8.56 8.54 -7.83
CA GLY A 91 8.88 8.91 -6.44
C GLY A 91 8.01 8.14 -5.44
N GLN A 92 6.70 8.06 -5.69
CA GLN A 92 5.78 7.28 -4.88
C GLN A 92 6.13 5.79 -4.89
N ARG A 93 6.46 5.22 -6.05
CA ARG A 93 6.83 3.80 -6.17
C ARG A 93 8.08 3.49 -5.36
N SER A 94 9.13 4.30 -5.51
CA SER A 94 10.38 4.14 -4.76
C SER A 94 10.14 4.22 -3.25
N LEU A 95 9.35 5.21 -2.80
CA LEU A 95 8.97 5.34 -1.40
C LEU A 95 8.20 4.11 -0.88
N HIS A 96 7.22 3.62 -1.64
CA HIS A 96 6.45 2.42 -1.25
C HIS A 96 7.33 1.17 -1.18
N GLU A 97 8.25 0.99 -2.11
CA GLU A 97 9.20 -0.13 -2.10
C GLU A 97 10.11 -0.07 -0.87
N ALA A 98 10.64 1.12 -0.54
CA ALA A 98 11.47 1.32 0.65
C ALA A 98 10.68 1.11 1.96
N MET A 99 9.46 1.65 2.05
CA MET A 99 8.56 1.45 3.19
C MET A 99 8.17 -0.03 3.34
N ARG A 100 7.92 -0.74 2.23
CA ARG A 100 7.62 -2.18 2.24
C ARG A 100 8.80 -2.98 2.77
N ALA A 101 10.03 -2.65 2.32
CA ALA A 101 11.24 -3.30 2.82
C ALA A 101 11.45 -3.04 4.32
N SER A 102 11.19 -1.81 4.81
CA SER A 102 11.28 -1.50 6.24
C SER A 102 10.18 -2.18 7.07
N GLY A 103 8.96 -2.29 6.51
CA GLY A 103 7.87 -3.04 7.12
C GLY A 103 8.18 -4.52 7.27
N GLY A 104 8.91 -5.11 6.31
CA GLY A 104 9.47 -6.46 6.41
C GLY A 104 10.31 -6.63 7.66
N LYS A 105 11.21 -5.68 7.97
CA LYS A 105 12.05 -5.74 9.18
C LYS A 105 11.23 -5.81 10.48
N ARG A 106 10.12 -5.09 10.57
CA ARG A 106 9.23 -5.16 11.75
C ARG A 106 8.55 -6.53 11.85
N HIS A 107 8.11 -7.07 10.72
CA HIS A 107 7.51 -8.40 10.66
C HIS A 107 8.52 -9.48 11.08
N ASP A 108 9.75 -9.40 10.58
CA ASP A 108 10.82 -10.33 10.92
C ASP A 108 11.20 -10.24 12.42
N LEU A 109 11.23 -9.02 12.97
CA LEU A 109 11.46 -8.79 14.40
C LEU A 109 10.35 -9.40 15.25
N LEU A 110 9.08 -9.20 14.88
CA LEU A 110 7.94 -9.83 15.57
C LEU A 110 8.04 -11.36 15.48
N LYS A 111 8.37 -11.90 14.30
CA LYS A 111 8.53 -13.35 14.12
C LYS A 111 9.64 -13.90 15.03
N ALA A 112 10.80 -13.25 15.09
CA ALA A 112 11.90 -13.67 15.95
C ALA A 112 11.53 -13.62 17.46
N GLN A 113 10.76 -12.61 17.86
CA GLN A 113 10.23 -12.50 19.22
C GLN A 113 9.25 -13.63 19.56
N LEU A 114 8.37 -13.98 18.62
CA LEU A 114 7.42 -15.10 18.77
C LEU A 114 8.15 -16.44 18.82
N ASP A 115 9.11 -16.67 17.92
CA ASP A 115 9.89 -17.92 17.84
C ASP A 115 10.77 -18.12 19.10
N SER A 116 11.22 -17.03 19.73
CA SER A 116 11.97 -17.06 20.99
C SER A 116 11.11 -17.06 22.25
N GLY A 117 9.78 -16.94 22.11
CA GLY A 117 8.84 -16.84 23.23
C GLY A 117 8.95 -15.54 24.04
N LYS A 118 9.68 -14.53 23.54
CA LYS A 118 9.92 -13.24 24.22
C LYS A 118 9.35 -12.10 23.38
N LEU A 119 8.13 -11.68 23.70
CA LEU A 119 7.51 -10.52 23.06
C LEU A 119 7.99 -9.22 23.71
N ASP A 120 8.58 -8.34 22.92
CA ASP A 120 8.97 -6.99 23.35
C ASP A 120 8.29 -5.93 22.46
N PRO A 121 7.17 -5.36 22.95
CA PRO A 121 6.45 -4.29 22.26
C PRO A 121 7.26 -3.00 22.09
N HIS A 122 8.21 -2.69 22.99
CA HIS A 122 9.00 -1.47 22.91
C HIS A 122 9.92 -1.50 21.68
N ALA A 123 10.60 -2.62 21.44
CA ALA A 123 11.41 -2.82 20.24
C ALA A 123 10.59 -2.69 18.94
N LEU A 124 9.34 -3.18 18.92
CA LEU A 124 8.45 -3.07 17.76
C LEU A 124 8.01 -1.63 17.48
N VAL A 125 7.72 -0.87 18.54
CA VAL A 125 7.38 0.56 18.44
C VAL A 125 8.60 1.35 17.98
N GLU A 126 9.77 1.13 18.59
CA GLU A 126 11.01 1.81 18.21
C GLU A 126 11.36 1.57 16.73
N GLN A 127 11.22 0.34 16.24
CA GLN A 127 11.44 0.02 14.83
C GLN A 127 10.42 0.73 13.90
N SER A 128 9.20 0.93 14.38
CA SER A 128 8.15 1.65 13.65
C SER A 128 8.43 3.16 13.59
N GLU A 129 8.84 3.76 14.70
CA GLU A 129 9.21 5.18 14.77
C GLU A 129 10.45 5.48 13.93
N LYS A 130 11.50 4.66 14.03
CA LYS A 130 12.70 4.77 13.16
C LYS A 130 12.33 4.77 11.68
N SER A 131 11.43 3.86 11.27
CA SER A 131 10.94 3.81 9.90
C SER A 131 10.19 5.10 9.54
N ARG A 132 9.31 5.58 10.43
CA ARG A 132 8.52 6.79 10.20
C ARG A 132 9.38 8.04 10.05
N GLU A 133 10.39 8.19 10.89
CA GLU A 133 11.37 9.28 10.81
C GLU A 133 12.18 9.23 9.52
N ALA A 134 12.67 8.04 9.15
CA ALA A 134 13.47 7.85 7.94
C ALA A 134 12.70 8.22 6.66
N PHE A 135 11.41 7.91 6.60
CA PHE A 135 10.58 8.16 5.40
C PHE A 135 9.80 9.48 5.45
N GLY A 136 9.82 10.22 6.56
CA GLY A 136 9.02 11.43 6.73
C GLY A 136 9.33 12.53 5.70
N SER A 137 10.62 12.76 5.44
CA SER A 137 11.09 13.73 4.44
C SER A 137 10.76 13.30 3.01
N GLN A 138 11.01 12.03 2.67
CA GLN A 138 10.71 11.46 1.35
C GLN A 138 9.21 11.47 1.07
N ALA A 139 8.38 11.13 2.07
CA ALA A 139 6.93 11.21 1.95
C ALA A 139 6.45 12.66 1.72
N LYS A 140 7.05 13.65 2.38
CA LYS A 140 6.75 15.07 2.13
C LYS A 140 7.14 15.48 0.71
N GLN A 141 8.29 15.03 0.21
CA GLN A 141 8.73 15.31 -1.15
C GLN A 141 7.76 14.73 -2.19
N VAL A 142 7.39 13.45 -2.05
CA VAL A 142 6.42 12.80 -2.97
C VAL A 142 5.06 13.50 -2.93
N ARG A 143 4.59 13.93 -1.74
CA ARG A 143 3.37 14.74 -1.63
C ARG A 143 3.50 16.06 -2.39
N GLY A 144 4.63 16.74 -2.29
CA GLY A 144 4.91 17.96 -3.06
C GLY A 144 4.87 17.73 -4.57
N GLN A 145 5.42 16.60 -5.05
CA GLN A 145 5.36 16.23 -6.47
C GLN A 145 3.92 16.02 -6.93
N TRP A 146 3.09 15.34 -6.13
CA TRP A 146 1.67 15.18 -6.45
C TRP A 146 0.88 16.48 -6.42
N LEU A 147 1.19 17.39 -5.48
CA LEU A 147 0.60 18.73 -5.47
C LEU A 147 0.98 19.53 -6.71
N ALA A 148 2.22 19.44 -7.18
CA ALA A 148 2.63 20.07 -8.43
C ALA A 148 1.86 19.53 -9.65
N VAL A 149 1.55 18.21 -9.68
CA VAL A 149 0.65 17.65 -10.71
C VAL A 149 -0.73 18.28 -10.61
N TRP A 150 -1.31 18.34 -9.42
CA TRP A 150 -2.62 18.95 -9.19
C TRP A 150 -2.68 20.43 -9.61
N ASP A 151 -1.66 21.20 -9.23
CA ASP A 151 -1.56 22.64 -9.56
C ASP A 151 -1.35 22.87 -11.06
N SER A 152 -0.80 21.89 -11.78
CA SER A 152 -0.67 21.94 -13.23
C SER A 152 -1.96 21.64 -13.99
N LEU A 153 -2.99 21.08 -13.32
CA LEU A 153 -4.28 20.78 -13.95
C LEU A 153 -5.09 22.05 -14.20
N ASN A 154 -5.72 22.13 -15.37
CA ASN A 154 -6.65 23.22 -15.68
C ASN A 154 -8.01 23.06 -14.99
N ASP A 155 -8.87 24.07 -15.06
CA ASP A 155 -10.18 24.08 -14.40
C ASP A 155 -11.10 22.95 -14.88
N THR A 156 -11.06 22.62 -16.17
CA THR A 156 -11.84 21.51 -16.75
C THR A 156 -11.39 20.17 -16.16
N GLN A 157 -10.09 19.91 -16.11
CA GLN A 157 -9.51 18.70 -15.54
C GLN A 157 -9.79 18.59 -14.04
N ARG A 158 -9.64 19.69 -13.28
CA ARG A 158 -9.97 19.74 -11.85
C ARG A 158 -11.46 19.48 -11.60
N GLY A 159 -12.34 19.98 -12.47
CA GLY A 159 -13.78 19.69 -12.45
C GLY A 159 -14.07 18.20 -12.67
N GLN A 160 -13.39 17.56 -13.63
CA GLN A 160 -13.51 16.11 -13.86
C GLN A 160 -13.06 15.31 -12.64
N VAL A 161 -11.89 15.63 -12.08
CA VAL A 161 -11.40 14.96 -10.87
C VAL A 161 -12.37 15.13 -9.70
N THR A 162 -12.92 16.33 -9.51
CA THR A 162 -13.91 16.60 -8.46
C THR A 162 -15.15 15.72 -8.61
N LYS A 163 -15.66 15.55 -9.83
CA LYS A 163 -16.79 14.64 -10.11
C LYS A 163 -16.44 13.19 -9.79
N MET A 164 -15.26 12.72 -10.22
CA MET A 164 -14.78 11.37 -9.92
C MET A 164 -14.65 11.11 -8.42
N LEU A 165 -14.24 12.12 -7.64
CA LEU A 165 -14.15 12.03 -6.18
C LEU A 165 -15.53 12.00 -5.52
N LYS A 166 -16.50 12.80 -5.99
CA LYS A 166 -17.90 12.74 -5.51
C LYS A 166 -18.53 11.36 -5.74
N ASP A 167 -18.35 10.81 -6.94
CA ASP A 167 -18.86 9.48 -7.27
C ASP A 167 -18.22 8.39 -6.39
N ARG A 168 -16.94 8.55 -6.04
CA ARG A 168 -16.28 7.65 -5.09
C ARG A 168 -16.84 7.80 -3.69
N GLU A 169 -17.02 9.02 -3.20
CA GLU A 169 -17.52 9.29 -1.86
C GLU A 169 -18.90 8.66 -1.67
N ALA A 170 -19.80 8.83 -2.64
CA ALA A 170 -21.11 8.19 -2.64
C ALA A 170 -21.01 6.64 -2.56
N ARG A 171 -20.13 6.03 -3.37
CA ARG A 171 -19.89 4.58 -3.33
C ARG A 171 -19.28 4.13 -1.99
N MET A 172 -18.43 4.95 -1.37
CA MET A 172 -17.87 4.66 -0.06
C MET A 172 -18.95 4.71 1.01
N GLN A 173 -19.82 5.72 1.00
CA GLN A 173 -20.95 5.82 1.93
C GLN A 173 -21.89 4.61 1.81
N GLU A 174 -22.22 4.19 0.59
CA GLU A 174 -23.04 2.99 0.36
C GLU A 174 -22.36 1.72 0.92
N ARG A 175 -21.05 1.58 0.68
CA ARG A 175 -20.26 0.47 1.25
C ARG A 175 -20.23 0.52 2.76
N HIS A 176 -20.05 1.69 3.37
CA HIS A 176 -20.09 1.88 4.81
C HIS A 176 -21.45 1.47 5.38
N ALA A 177 -22.55 1.96 4.82
CA ALA A 177 -23.90 1.58 5.23
C ALA A 177 -24.15 0.06 5.11
N LYS A 178 -23.67 -0.58 4.02
CA LYS A 178 -23.76 -2.03 3.83
C LYS A 178 -22.93 -2.80 4.86
N MET A 179 -21.75 -2.30 5.22
CA MET A 179 -20.90 -2.90 6.24
C MET A 179 -21.52 -2.74 7.63
N GLU A 180 -22.06 -1.58 7.97
CA GLU A 180 -22.81 -1.34 9.20
C GLU A 180 -24.03 -2.27 9.32
N ALA A 181 -24.81 -2.42 8.24
CA ALA A 181 -25.93 -3.35 8.20
C ALA A 181 -25.50 -4.82 8.39
N ARG A 182 -24.28 -5.19 7.97
CA ARG A 182 -23.73 -6.55 8.17
C ARG A 182 -23.16 -6.74 9.56
N HIS A 183 -22.44 -5.75 10.10
CA HIS A 183 -21.89 -5.79 11.46
C HIS A 183 -22.99 -5.67 12.52
N GLY A 184 -24.10 -4.99 12.24
CA GLY A 184 -25.26 -4.91 13.12
C GLY A 184 -26.15 -6.17 13.14
N LYS A 185 -25.99 -7.10 12.19
CA LYS A 185 -26.84 -8.30 12.06
C LYS A 185 -26.14 -9.62 12.41
N GLY A 186 -24.92 -9.56 12.96
CA GLY A 186 -24.05 -10.72 13.17
C GLY A 186 -23.51 -10.90 14.59
N ARG A 187 -24.04 -10.20 15.60
CA ARG A 187 -23.74 -10.47 17.02
C ARG A 187 -25.02 -10.62 17.82
N GLY A 188 -25.87 -11.55 17.38
CA GLY A 188 -26.89 -12.13 18.25
C GLY A 188 -26.21 -12.93 19.37
N PRO A 189 -26.82 -13.06 20.56
CA PRO A 189 -26.23 -13.70 21.72
C PRO A 189 -26.15 -15.22 21.50
N ALA A 190 -25.12 -15.67 20.79
CA ALA A 190 -24.80 -17.09 20.64
C ALA A 190 -23.66 -17.55 21.57
N ASP A 191 -23.23 -16.69 22.51
CA ASP A 191 -22.31 -17.05 23.61
C ASP A 191 -22.96 -16.91 24.99
N ALA A 192 -24.30 -16.87 25.06
CA ALA A 192 -24.98 -17.16 26.33
C ALA A 192 -24.95 -18.68 26.53
N ALA A 193 -23.86 -19.16 27.13
CA ALA A 193 -23.77 -20.51 27.67
C ALA A 193 -25.06 -20.83 28.45
N PRO A 194 -25.71 -21.99 28.22
CA PRO A 194 -26.89 -22.35 29.01
C PRO A 194 -26.47 -22.49 30.49
N PRO A 195 -27.30 -22.03 31.45
CA PRO A 195 -26.98 -22.17 32.86
C PRO A 195 -26.86 -23.65 33.21
N ALA A 196 -25.73 -24.02 33.82
CA ALA A 196 -25.49 -25.36 34.33
C ALA A 196 -26.62 -25.76 35.30
N ALA A 197 -27.31 -26.85 34.99
CA ALA A 197 -28.32 -27.44 35.87
C ALA A 197 -27.67 -27.88 37.19
N PRO A 198 -28.33 -27.71 38.35
CA PRO A 198 -27.77 -28.10 39.64
C PRO A 198 -27.71 -29.61 39.75
N ALA A 199 -26.55 -30.13 40.15
CA ALA A 199 -26.36 -31.54 40.47
C ALA A 199 -27.23 -31.92 41.68
N ALA A 200 -28.15 -32.87 41.48
CA ALA A 200 -28.90 -33.50 42.55
C ALA A 200 -27.99 -34.46 43.33
N LYS A 201 -28.20 -34.47 44.65
CA LYS A 201 -27.47 -35.25 45.66
C LYS A 201 -28.21 -36.54 45.97
#